data_AF-A0A8C2TQI8-F1
#
_entry.id   AF-A0A8C2TQI8-F1
#
_cell.length_a   1.000
_cell.length_b   1.000
_cell.length_c   1.000
_cell.angle_alpha   90.00
_cell.angle_beta   90.00
_cell.angle_gamma   90.00
#
_symmetry.space_group_name_H-M   'P 1'
#
loop_
_entity.id
_entity.type
_entity.pdbx_description
1 polymer ?
#
loop_
_entity_poly.entity_id
_entity_poly.type
_entity_poly.pdbx_seq_one_letter_code
_entity_poly.pdbx_strand_id
1 'polypeptide(L)'
;MRNPKQMWLGSLKQGMSHSLKSDVDMGHTQAGVSSSTPEYLKEALGMKKPKHSRSSSNGYIPGTPDYKEKEDMYDEIIELKKTIQAQRNEGNRMKTKLRRLEEENNRKDKQIEQLLDPSRGSELARSLSAKKAANGWVVNGLKQKIIKLEQQCKEKDDTINKFQSDMKTTNLEEMRIAMEACCEEVHRLQILLAKSETMKKSAEGRDTQKRLKALNAAVLRLSRNIKELQHENRCLKEDLDHILSCSPASSKTKSYSEWSRQSLMKRILELEKKVGNMENTRVLSADSESAQLLGVSSSPSTGPSHAASQQVDHLEECHRLRGLVKKLKSDRSALQSLLLTKELDIKQLLQAKAEAELELQKCQNNKEESTKEEQTLSEEIQSLTQKVGKSQSKLEEEERQMTEDVLEEVNKCSPVCTVKDEEDCKKEQAARCIQRWWRLYQSKREEIALGEVSMFRIPNKTV
;
A
#
# COMPACT_ATOMS: atom_id res chain seq x y z
N MET A 1 -10.39 -32.91 -31.46
CA MET A 1 -10.71 -31.47 -31.42
C MET A 1 -12.10 -31.27 -32.01
N ARG A 2 -13.06 -30.72 -31.27
CA ARG A 2 -14.46 -30.53 -31.71
C ARG A 2 -14.66 -29.13 -32.30
N ASN A 3 -15.44 -29.06 -33.38
CA ASN A 3 -15.70 -27.87 -34.18
C ASN A 3 -16.67 -26.89 -33.46
N PRO A 4 -16.39 -25.57 -33.42
CA PRO A 4 -17.22 -24.55 -32.77
C PRO A 4 -18.68 -24.50 -33.24
N LYS A 5 -18.99 -24.97 -34.47
CA LYS A 5 -20.36 -25.00 -35.01
C LYS A 5 -21.31 -25.95 -34.27
N GLN A 6 -20.80 -26.96 -33.56
CA GLN A 6 -21.63 -27.90 -32.80
C GLN A 6 -21.95 -27.43 -31.37
N MET A 7 -21.25 -26.42 -30.86
CA MET A 7 -21.47 -25.90 -29.50
C MET A 7 -22.69 -24.95 -29.43
N TRP A 8 -23.08 -24.34 -30.56
CA TRP A 8 -24.18 -23.38 -30.61
C TRP A 8 -25.58 -24.01 -30.66
N LEU A 9 -25.68 -25.29 -31.06
CA LEU A 9 -26.97 -25.99 -31.12
C LEU A 9 -27.38 -26.63 -29.78
N GLY A 10 -26.48 -26.67 -28.80
CA GLY A 10 -26.70 -27.36 -27.51
C GLY A 10 -27.35 -26.51 -26.42
N SER A 11 -27.32 -25.18 -26.49
CA SER A 11 -27.69 -24.31 -25.37
C SER A 11 -29.09 -23.67 -25.45
N LEU A 12 -29.93 -24.01 -26.45
CA LEU A 12 -31.24 -23.36 -26.64
C LEU A 12 -32.43 -24.13 -26.04
N LYS A 13 -32.20 -25.19 -25.26
CA LYS A 13 -33.28 -25.96 -24.61
C LYS A 13 -33.26 -25.83 -23.09
N GLN A 14 -33.30 -24.62 -22.55
CA GLN A 14 -33.80 -24.42 -21.19
C GLN A 14 -34.21 -22.96 -20.94
N GLY A 15 -35.51 -22.74 -20.68
CA GLY A 15 -35.97 -21.59 -19.92
C GLY A 15 -36.75 -20.51 -20.68
N MET A 16 -38.06 -20.50 -20.42
CA MET A 16 -38.91 -19.31 -20.27
C MET A 16 -39.42 -18.60 -21.53
N SER A 17 -40.50 -19.18 -22.05
CA SER A 17 -41.80 -18.52 -22.29
C SER A 17 -41.88 -17.01 -21.98
N HIS A 18 -41.85 -16.21 -23.04
CA HIS A 18 -42.48 -14.89 -23.09
C HIS A 18 -43.38 -14.84 -24.31
N SER A 19 -44.67 -14.69 -24.05
CA SER A 19 -45.75 -14.63 -25.03
C SER A 19 -45.54 -13.49 -26.02
N LEU A 20 -45.26 -13.82 -27.28
CA LEU A 20 -45.36 -12.89 -28.39
C LEU A 20 -46.85 -12.58 -28.62
N LYS A 21 -47.29 -11.38 -28.23
CA LYS A 21 -48.54 -10.81 -28.72
C LYS A 21 -48.32 -10.38 -30.18
N SER A 22 -48.56 -11.30 -31.10
CA SER A 22 -48.85 -10.96 -32.49
C SER A 22 -50.34 -10.60 -32.56
N ASP A 23 -50.64 -9.32 -32.74
CA ASP A 23 -51.98 -8.85 -33.08
C ASP A 23 -52.22 -9.17 -34.56
N VAL A 24 -52.51 -10.43 -34.84
CA VAL A 24 -53.11 -10.87 -36.10
C VAL A 24 -54.60 -10.80 -35.86
N ASP A 25 -55.19 -9.67 -36.26
CA ASP A 25 -56.63 -9.56 -36.46
C ASP A 25 -57.02 -10.52 -37.60
N MET A 26 -57.17 -11.78 -37.25
CA MET A 26 -57.85 -12.79 -38.07
C MET A 26 -59.33 -12.49 -37.95
N GLY A 27 -59.74 -11.39 -38.60
CA GLY A 27 -61.13 -11.08 -38.86
C GLY A 27 -61.77 -12.32 -39.45
N HIS A 28 -62.66 -12.91 -38.67
CA HIS A 28 -63.41 -14.11 -39.01
C HIS A 28 -64.22 -13.81 -40.27
N THR A 29 -63.65 -14.13 -41.44
CA THR A 29 -64.48 -14.38 -42.60
C THR A 29 -65.12 -15.72 -42.30
N GLN A 30 -66.40 -15.64 -41.96
CA GLN A 30 -67.33 -16.75 -41.85
C GLN A 30 -67.25 -17.53 -43.17
N ALA A 31 -66.35 -18.49 -43.23
CA ALA A 31 -66.28 -19.49 -44.29
C ALA A 31 -67.52 -20.35 -44.09
N GLY A 32 -68.64 -19.88 -44.64
CA GLY A 32 -69.81 -20.71 -44.89
C GLY A 32 -69.30 -21.94 -45.62
N VAL A 33 -69.48 -23.09 -44.99
CA VAL A 33 -69.11 -24.42 -45.49
C VAL A 33 -69.37 -24.47 -46.99
N SER A 34 -68.29 -24.40 -47.77
CA SER A 34 -68.33 -24.49 -49.23
C SER A 34 -68.80 -25.88 -49.58
N SER A 35 -70.11 -26.04 -49.74
CA SER A 35 -70.63 -27.15 -50.49
C SER A 35 -70.03 -27.06 -51.89
N SER A 36 -69.39 -28.14 -52.34
CA SER A 36 -68.70 -28.27 -53.63
C SER A 36 -69.55 -27.95 -54.87
N THR A 37 -70.84 -27.63 -54.70
CA THR A 37 -71.78 -27.28 -55.74
C THR A 37 -72.12 -25.77 -55.62
N PRO A 38 -71.73 -24.95 -56.60
CA PRO A 38 -72.09 -23.53 -56.70
C PRO A 38 -73.58 -23.28 -56.45
N GLU A 39 -73.92 -22.14 -55.85
CA GLU A 39 -75.27 -21.85 -55.37
C GLU A 39 -76.32 -21.86 -56.51
N TYR A 40 -75.93 -21.39 -57.71
CA TYR A 40 -76.77 -21.46 -58.92
C TYR A 40 -77.05 -22.90 -59.38
N LEU A 41 -76.08 -23.83 -59.24
CA LEU A 41 -76.26 -25.23 -59.61
C LEU A 41 -77.16 -25.97 -58.62
N LYS A 42 -77.10 -25.60 -57.33
CA LYS A 42 -77.98 -26.18 -56.33
C LYS A 42 -79.45 -25.83 -56.57
N GLU A 43 -79.70 -24.65 -57.10
CA GLU A 43 -81.05 -24.19 -57.44
C GLU A 43 -81.55 -24.84 -58.73
N ALA A 44 -80.69 -24.93 -59.77
CA ALA A 44 -81.00 -25.61 -61.02
C ALA A 44 -81.31 -27.11 -60.86
N LEU A 45 -80.67 -27.77 -59.88
CA LEU A 45 -80.93 -29.18 -59.56
C LEU A 45 -82.10 -29.39 -58.60
N GLY A 46 -82.83 -28.33 -58.22
CA GLY A 46 -83.95 -28.41 -57.27
C GLY A 46 -83.55 -28.76 -55.83
N MET A 47 -82.25 -28.70 -55.50
CA MET A 47 -81.70 -29.08 -54.20
C MET A 47 -81.90 -27.98 -53.14
N LYS A 48 -82.23 -26.75 -53.55
CA LYS A 48 -82.44 -25.59 -52.65
C LYS A 48 -83.48 -24.64 -53.25
N LYS A 49 -84.39 -24.11 -52.43
CA LYS A 49 -85.35 -23.08 -52.86
C LYS A 49 -84.67 -21.70 -53.02
N PRO A 50 -85.06 -20.87 -54.01
CA PRO A 50 -84.51 -19.53 -54.18
C PRO A 50 -84.83 -18.65 -52.96
N LYS A 51 -83.87 -17.82 -52.54
CA LYS A 51 -84.05 -16.91 -51.38
C LYS A 51 -84.78 -15.61 -51.71
N HIS A 52 -84.96 -15.30 -53.00
CA HIS A 52 -85.48 -14.01 -53.47
C HIS A 52 -86.93 -14.07 -53.95
N SER A 53 -87.63 -15.20 -53.78
CA SER A 53 -89.02 -15.34 -54.20
C SER A 53 -89.94 -14.44 -53.37
N ARG A 54 -90.16 -13.21 -53.87
CA ARG A 54 -91.24 -12.32 -53.40
C ARG A 54 -92.55 -13.02 -53.77
N SER A 55 -93.25 -13.54 -52.76
CA SER A 55 -94.61 -14.10 -52.90
C SER A 55 -95.52 -13.12 -53.68
N SER A 56 -96.54 -13.49 -54.45
CA SER A 56 -97.41 -14.66 -54.47
C SER A 56 -98.11 -14.74 -55.84
N SER A 57 -98.55 -15.93 -56.26
CA SER A 57 -99.42 -16.19 -57.43
C SER A 57 -98.75 -16.39 -58.80
N ASN A 58 -97.76 -17.29 -58.91
CA ASN A 58 -97.73 -18.31 -59.97
C ASN A 58 -96.68 -19.39 -59.64
N GLY A 59 -96.89 -20.64 -60.05
CA GLY A 59 -96.18 -21.82 -59.54
C GLY A 59 -94.65 -21.83 -59.73
N TYR A 60 -93.91 -22.02 -58.63
CA TYR A 60 -92.49 -22.38 -58.67
C TYR A 60 -92.34 -23.83 -59.18
N ILE A 61 -91.67 -24.02 -60.31
CA ILE A 61 -91.37 -25.33 -60.90
C ILE A 61 -89.94 -25.73 -60.47
N PRO A 62 -89.78 -26.79 -59.66
CA PRO A 62 -88.46 -27.31 -59.30
C PRO A 62 -87.65 -27.66 -60.57
N GLY A 63 -86.41 -27.17 -60.64
CA GLY A 63 -85.52 -27.37 -61.80
C GLY A 63 -85.47 -26.20 -62.79
N THR A 64 -86.29 -25.16 -62.59
CA THR A 64 -86.18 -23.90 -63.34
C THR A 64 -85.45 -22.88 -62.47
N PRO A 65 -84.25 -22.40 -62.86
CA PRO A 65 -83.54 -21.39 -62.08
C PRO A 65 -84.36 -20.10 -61.97
N ASP A 66 -84.53 -19.60 -60.75
CA ASP A 66 -85.13 -18.29 -60.48
C ASP A 66 -84.05 -17.25 -60.77
N TYR A 67 -83.94 -16.87 -62.05
CA TYR A 67 -83.02 -15.82 -62.45
C TYR A 67 -83.39 -14.54 -61.71
N LYS A 68 -82.39 -13.91 -61.07
CA LYS A 68 -82.54 -12.59 -60.47
C LYS A 68 -83.12 -11.61 -61.50
N GLU A 69 -83.89 -10.64 -61.02
CA GLU A 69 -84.40 -9.57 -61.86
C GLU A 69 -83.23 -8.89 -62.60
N LYS A 70 -83.48 -8.38 -63.82
CA LYS A 70 -82.38 -7.88 -64.66
C LYS A 70 -81.60 -6.77 -63.97
N GLU A 71 -82.30 -5.92 -63.23
CA GLU A 71 -81.81 -4.82 -62.42
C GLU A 71 -80.83 -5.31 -61.33
N ASP A 72 -81.24 -6.31 -60.55
CA ASP A 72 -80.41 -6.93 -59.50
C ASP A 72 -79.13 -7.57 -60.07
N MET A 73 -79.20 -8.18 -61.25
CA MET A 73 -78.02 -8.73 -61.92
C MET A 73 -77.04 -7.62 -62.35
N TYR A 74 -77.53 -6.48 -62.83
CA TYR A 74 -76.68 -5.35 -63.19
C TYR A 74 -75.98 -4.77 -61.96
N ASP A 75 -76.67 -4.64 -60.84
CA ASP A 75 -76.10 -4.15 -59.58
C ASP A 75 -75.02 -5.10 -59.04
N GLU A 76 -75.26 -6.42 -59.06
CA GLU A 76 -74.25 -7.41 -58.69
C GLU A 76 -73.03 -7.38 -59.62
N ILE A 77 -73.22 -7.21 -60.93
CA ILE A 77 -72.10 -7.03 -61.87
C ILE A 77 -71.29 -5.77 -61.53
N ILE A 78 -71.94 -4.68 -61.14
CA ILE A 78 -71.27 -3.44 -60.73
C ILE A 78 -70.51 -3.66 -59.42
N GLU A 79 -71.09 -4.33 -58.43
CA GLU A 79 -70.45 -4.66 -57.16
C GLU A 79 -69.26 -5.60 -57.34
N LEU A 80 -69.39 -6.64 -58.16
CA LEU A 80 -68.31 -7.56 -58.48
C LEU A 80 -67.18 -6.84 -59.21
N LYS A 81 -67.48 -5.94 -60.16
CA LYS A 81 -66.46 -5.10 -60.81
C LYS A 81 -65.74 -4.21 -59.81
N LYS A 82 -66.47 -3.57 -58.88
CA LYS A 82 -65.88 -2.77 -57.79
C LYS A 82 -64.98 -3.64 -56.91
N THR A 83 -65.42 -4.84 -56.56
CA THR A 83 -64.66 -5.78 -55.71
C THR A 83 -63.39 -6.28 -56.41
N ILE A 84 -63.46 -6.65 -57.69
CA ILE A 84 -62.30 -7.05 -58.50
C ILE A 84 -61.31 -5.89 -58.60
N GLN A 85 -61.80 -4.66 -58.83
CA GLN A 85 -60.94 -3.49 -58.90
C GLN A 85 -60.28 -3.19 -57.54
N ALA A 86 -61.03 -3.31 -56.44
CA ALA A 86 -60.49 -3.17 -55.08
C ALA A 86 -59.41 -4.22 -54.79
N GLN A 87 -59.65 -5.48 -55.14
CA GLN A 87 -58.67 -6.57 -55.00
C GLN A 87 -57.42 -6.35 -55.87
N ARG A 88 -57.56 -5.86 -57.11
CA ARG A 88 -56.41 -5.48 -57.95
C ARG A 88 -55.59 -4.36 -57.33
N ASN A 89 -56.26 -3.32 -56.82
CA ASN A 89 -55.58 -2.21 -56.14
C ASN A 89 -54.84 -2.70 -54.89
N GLU A 90 -55.46 -3.60 -54.11
CA GLU A 90 -54.85 -4.21 -52.94
C GLU A 90 -53.65 -5.10 -53.31
N GLY A 91 -53.76 -5.90 -54.38
CA GLY A 91 -52.65 -6.67 -54.93
C GLY A 91 -51.46 -5.79 -55.34
N ASN A 92 -51.72 -4.64 -55.98
CA ASN A 92 -50.68 -3.66 -56.33
C ASN A 92 -50.02 -3.03 -55.09
N ARG A 93 -50.82 -2.75 -54.05
CA ARG A 93 -50.33 -2.24 -52.76
C ARG A 93 -49.40 -3.25 -52.10
N MET A 94 -49.82 -4.51 -52.00
CA MET A 94 -49.04 -5.60 -51.41
C MET A 94 -47.75 -5.88 -52.19
N LYS A 95 -47.82 -5.87 -53.53
CA LYS A 95 -46.63 -6.02 -54.39
C LYS A 95 -45.57 -4.97 -54.10
N THR A 96 -45.99 -3.72 -53.87
CA THR A 96 -45.07 -2.63 -53.55
C THR A 96 -44.51 -2.75 -52.13
N LYS A 97 -45.32 -3.18 -51.16
CA LYS A 97 -44.86 -3.45 -49.79
C LYS A 97 -43.81 -4.57 -49.76
N LEU A 98 -44.03 -5.66 -50.49
CA LEU A 98 -43.08 -6.76 -50.63
C LEU A 98 -41.75 -6.28 -51.21
N ARG A 99 -41.78 -5.53 -52.32
CA ARG A 99 -40.55 -5.01 -52.94
C ARG A 99 -39.72 -4.18 -51.96
N ARG A 100 -40.35 -3.29 -51.17
CA ARG A 100 -39.64 -2.48 -50.17
C ARG A 100 -39.00 -3.33 -49.07
N LEU A 101 -39.72 -4.33 -48.56
CA LEU A 101 -39.21 -5.22 -47.53
C LEU A 101 -38.05 -6.09 -48.07
N GLU A 102 -38.14 -6.58 -49.30
CA GLU A 102 -37.04 -7.31 -49.95
C GLU A 102 -35.80 -6.42 -50.11
N GLU A 103 -35.97 -5.16 -50.53
CA GLU A 103 -34.87 -4.21 -50.64
C GLU A 103 -34.24 -3.89 -49.25
N GLU A 104 -35.03 -3.77 -48.19
CA GLU A 104 -34.52 -3.58 -46.82
C GLU A 104 -33.80 -4.83 -46.31
N ASN A 105 -34.35 -6.03 -46.55
CA ASN A 105 -33.75 -7.29 -46.14
C ASN A 105 -32.39 -7.48 -46.82
N ASN A 106 -32.31 -7.23 -48.13
CA ASN A 106 -31.05 -7.23 -48.87
C ASN A 106 -30.01 -6.25 -48.32
N ARG A 107 -30.42 -5.11 -47.75
CA ARG A 107 -29.49 -4.18 -47.08
C ARG A 107 -28.99 -4.74 -45.76
N LYS A 108 -29.86 -5.34 -44.95
CA LYS A 108 -29.50 -5.98 -43.68
C LYS A 108 -28.59 -7.19 -43.90
N ASP A 109 -28.87 -8.02 -44.90
CA ASP A 109 -28.03 -9.17 -45.25
C ASP A 109 -26.60 -8.72 -45.62
N LYS A 110 -26.45 -7.64 -46.39
CA LYS A 110 -25.14 -7.06 -46.68
C LYS A 110 -24.42 -6.54 -45.43
N GLN A 111 -25.13 -5.97 -44.47
CA GLN A 111 -24.53 -5.55 -43.19
C GLN A 111 -24.08 -6.75 -42.36
N ILE A 112 -24.88 -7.82 -42.34
CA ILE A 112 -24.53 -9.07 -41.67
C ILE A 112 -23.29 -9.67 -42.31
N GLU A 113 -23.21 -9.75 -43.64
CA GLU A 113 -22.02 -10.22 -44.36
C GLU A 113 -20.77 -9.39 -44.01
N GLN A 114 -20.88 -8.06 -43.94
CA GLN A 114 -19.77 -7.19 -43.55
C GLN A 114 -19.29 -7.40 -42.11
N LEU A 115 -20.20 -7.69 -41.17
CA LEU A 115 -19.85 -7.98 -39.78
C LEU A 115 -19.26 -9.38 -39.60
N LEU A 116 -19.66 -10.32 -40.44
CA LEU A 116 -19.16 -11.68 -40.46
C LEU A 116 -17.86 -11.85 -41.25
N ASP A 117 -17.43 -10.81 -41.99
CA ASP A 117 -16.18 -10.82 -42.74
C ASP A 117 -14.97 -11.03 -41.80
N PRO A 118 -14.26 -12.18 -41.93
CA PRO A 118 -13.10 -12.49 -41.09
C PRO A 118 -11.96 -11.46 -41.19
N SER A 119 -11.87 -10.71 -42.30
CA SER A 119 -10.82 -9.70 -42.50
C SER A 119 -10.98 -8.51 -41.55
N ARG A 120 -12.22 -8.03 -41.35
CA ARG A 120 -12.56 -6.96 -40.39
C ARG A 120 -12.53 -7.42 -38.94
N GLY A 121 -12.97 -8.65 -38.67
CA GLY A 121 -12.89 -9.25 -37.33
C GLY A 121 -11.45 -9.40 -36.84
N SER A 122 -10.50 -9.64 -37.74
CA SER A 122 -9.07 -9.79 -37.42
C SER A 122 -8.44 -8.50 -36.90
N GLU A 123 -8.80 -7.32 -37.43
CA GLU A 123 -8.26 -6.03 -36.98
C GLU A 123 -8.81 -5.61 -35.61
N LEU A 124 -10.11 -5.80 -35.39
CA LEU A 124 -10.75 -5.60 -34.09
C LEU A 124 -10.20 -6.56 -33.03
N ALA A 125 -10.03 -7.84 -33.37
CA ALA A 125 -9.43 -8.82 -32.46
C ALA A 125 -7.96 -8.48 -32.14
N ARG A 126 -7.19 -8.00 -33.13
CA ARG A 126 -5.79 -7.62 -32.96
C ARG A 126 -5.63 -6.37 -32.08
N SER A 127 -6.46 -5.36 -32.27
CA SER A 127 -6.45 -4.15 -31.42
C SER A 127 -6.87 -4.44 -29.98
N LEU A 128 -7.90 -5.28 -29.77
CA LEU A 128 -8.30 -5.77 -28.45
C LEU A 128 -7.21 -6.60 -27.78
N SER A 129 -6.54 -7.48 -28.53
CA SER A 129 -5.41 -8.28 -28.06
C SER A 129 -4.24 -7.40 -27.63
N ALA A 130 -3.84 -6.43 -28.45
CA ALA A 130 -2.77 -5.49 -28.13
C ALA A 130 -3.08 -4.65 -26.88
N LYS A 131 -4.32 -4.15 -26.76
CA LYS A 131 -4.77 -3.41 -25.58
C LYS A 131 -4.81 -4.30 -24.32
N LYS A 132 -5.20 -5.57 -24.46
CA LYS A 132 -5.19 -6.56 -23.37
C LYS A 132 -3.77 -6.92 -22.91
N ALA A 133 -2.82 -7.02 -23.83
CA ALA A 133 -1.41 -7.21 -23.52
C ALA A 133 -0.83 -6.00 -22.75
N ALA A 134 -1.08 -4.78 -23.23
CA ALA A 134 -0.64 -3.54 -22.56
C ALA A 134 -1.23 -3.42 -21.15
N ASN A 135 -2.53 -3.67 -21.00
CA ASN A 135 -3.21 -3.68 -19.71
C ASN A 135 -2.68 -4.80 -18.79
N GLY A 136 -2.26 -5.94 -19.36
CA GLY A 136 -1.67 -7.05 -18.62
C GLY A 136 -0.38 -6.69 -17.88
N TRP A 137 0.48 -5.87 -18.50
CA TRP A 137 1.70 -5.36 -17.86
C TRP A 137 1.40 -4.45 -16.67
N VAL A 138 0.43 -3.54 -16.82
CA VAL A 138 -0.02 -2.65 -15.74
C VAL A 138 -0.62 -3.47 -14.59
N VAL A 139 -1.50 -4.43 -14.90
CA VAL A 139 -2.11 -5.31 -13.90
C VAL A 139 -1.07 -6.14 -13.17
N ASN A 140 -0.08 -6.70 -13.87
CA ASN A 140 1.02 -7.43 -13.23
C ASN A 140 1.89 -6.52 -12.37
N GLY A 141 2.18 -5.30 -12.81
CA GLY A 141 2.90 -4.30 -12.01
C GLY A 141 2.15 -3.95 -10.72
N LEU A 142 0.84 -3.75 -10.80
CA LEU A 142 -0.02 -3.52 -9.64
C LEU A 142 -0.06 -4.73 -8.70
N LYS A 143 -0.20 -5.95 -9.23
CA LYS A 143 -0.14 -7.19 -8.42
C LYS A 143 1.19 -7.31 -7.66
N GLN A 144 2.31 -7.06 -8.32
CA GLN A 144 3.63 -7.09 -7.68
C GLN A 144 3.76 -6.01 -6.60
N LYS A 145 3.19 -4.81 -6.84
CA LYS A 145 3.18 -3.72 -5.85
C LYS A 145 2.32 -4.08 -4.63
N ILE A 146 1.16 -4.70 -4.84
CA ILE A 146 0.28 -5.19 -3.76
C ILE A 146 1.02 -6.21 -2.90
N ILE A 147 1.64 -7.23 -3.50
CA ILE A 147 2.39 -8.26 -2.76
C ILE A 147 3.51 -7.65 -1.91
N LYS A 148 4.23 -6.65 -2.45
CA LYS A 148 5.28 -5.95 -1.69
C LYS A 148 4.73 -5.14 -0.52
N LEU A 149 3.59 -4.47 -0.71
CA LEU A 149 2.93 -3.72 0.35
C LEU A 149 2.38 -4.64 1.43
N GLU A 150 1.77 -5.77 1.05
CA GLU A 150 1.30 -6.81 1.97
C GLU A 150 2.46 -7.35 2.82
N GLN A 151 3.61 -7.63 2.20
CA GLN A 151 4.80 -8.09 2.90
C GLN A 151 5.32 -7.03 3.88
N GLN A 152 5.37 -5.75 3.49
CA GLN A 152 5.75 -4.66 4.40
C GLN A 152 4.78 -4.48 5.57
N CYS A 153 3.47 -4.63 5.33
CA CYS A 153 2.47 -4.57 6.40
C CYS A 153 2.71 -5.70 7.39
N LYS A 154 2.94 -6.92 6.90
CA LYS A 154 3.22 -8.08 7.74
C LYS A 154 4.50 -7.89 8.58
N GLU A 155 5.58 -7.39 7.99
CA GLU A 155 6.82 -7.09 8.71
C GLU A 155 6.62 -6.02 9.79
N LYS A 156 5.83 -4.99 9.50
CA LYS A 156 5.47 -3.96 10.49
C LYS A 156 4.62 -4.55 11.62
N ASP A 157 3.65 -5.40 11.32
CA ASP A 157 2.86 -6.08 12.34
C ASP A 157 3.73 -7.00 13.22
N ASP A 158 4.67 -7.74 12.62
CA ASP A 158 5.62 -8.58 13.35
C ASP A 158 6.51 -7.74 14.28
N THR A 159 6.98 -6.57 13.84
CA THR A 159 7.75 -5.65 14.70
C THR A 159 6.91 -5.06 15.82
N ILE A 160 5.65 -4.69 15.57
CA ILE A 160 4.72 -4.22 16.61
C ILE A 160 4.50 -5.33 17.65
N ASN A 161 4.24 -6.56 17.21
CA ASN A 161 4.04 -7.70 18.10
C ASN A 161 5.28 -7.94 18.97
N LYS A 162 6.48 -7.85 18.38
CA LYS A 162 7.74 -7.93 19.12
C LYS A 162 7.89 -6.80 20.14
N PHE A 163 7.62 -5.55 19.78
CA PHE A 163 7.67 -4.44 20.73
C PHE A 163 6.66 -4.60 21.87
N GLN A 164 5.46 -5.12 21.58
CA GLN A 164 4.48 -5.43 22.61
C GLN A 164 4.95 -6.53 23.56
N SER A 165 5.60 -7.59 23.05
CA SER A 165 6.17 -8.63 23.91
C SER A 165 7.34 -8.11 24.73
N ASP A 166 8.21 -7.30 24.13
CA ASP A 166 9.36 -6.71 24.80
C ASP A 166 8.89 -5.77 25.92
N MET A 167 7.91 -4.91 25.65
CA MET A 167 7.32 -4.01 26.65
C MET A 167 6.69 -4.77 27.82
N LYS A 168 5.95 -5.86 27.55
CA LYS A 168 5.41 -6.73 28.62
C LYS A 168 6.52 -7.36 29.45
N THR A 169 7.57 -7.84 28.78
CA THR A 169 8.73 -8.47 29.44
C THR A 169 9.47 -7.46 30.32
N THR A 170 9.74 -6.26 29.81
CA THR A 170 10.39 -5.18 30.57
C THR A 170 9.54 -4.77 31.78
N ASN A 171 8.23 -4.61 31.64
CA ASN A 171 7.35 -4.25 32.76
C ASN A 171 7.35 -5.33 33.87
N LEU A 172 7.34 -6.62 33.48
CA LEU A 172 7.47 -7.72 34.44
C LEU A 172 8.83 -7.70 35.16
N GLU A 173 9.90 -7.40 34.44
CA GLU A 173 11.25 -7.32 35.01
C GLU A 173 11.41 -6.11 35.95
N GLU A 174 10.87 -4.94 35.58
CA GLU A 174 10.82 -3.77 36.45
C GLU A 174 10.04 -4.06 37.74
N MET A 175 8.89 -4.73 37.64
CA MET A 175 8.11 -5.16 38.80
C MET A 175 8.88 -6.17 39.66
N ARG A 176 9.61 -7.10 39.04
CA ARG A 176 10.47 -8.07 39.74
C ARG A 176 11.57 -7.35 40.53
N ILE A 177 12.28 -6.41 39.91
CA ILE A 177 13.33 -5.61 40.56
C ILE A 177 12.75 -4.78 41.70
N ALA A 178 11.60 -4.13 41.49
CA ALA A 178 10.94 -3.35 42.55
C ALA A 178 10.55 -4.24 43.74
N MET A 179 10.02 -5.44 43.48
CA MET A 179 9.70 -6.41 44.53
C MET A 179 10.94 -6.89 45.28
N GLU A 180 12.03 -7.19 44.57
CA GLU A 180 13.32 -7.58 45.15
C GLU A 180 13.87 -6.46 46.06
N ALA A 181 13.86 -5.21 45.60
CA ALA A 181 14.27 -4.05 46.39
C ALA A 181 13.39 -3.84 47.65
N CYS A 182 12.06 -4.01 47.53
CA CYS A 182 11.17 -3.96 48.70
C CYS A 182 11.46 -5.08 49.70
N CYS A 183 11.72 -6.30 49.24
CA CYS A 183 12.08 -7.43 50.09
C CYS A 183 13.41 -7.19 50.82
N GLU A 184 14.43 -6.68 50.12
CA GLU A 184 15.72 -6.31 50.72
C GLU A 184 15.56 -5.23 51.79
N GLU A 185 14.74 -4.20 51.52
CA GLU A 185 14.48 -3.12 52.48
C GLU A 185 13.71 -3.62 53.70
N VAL A 186 12.69 -4.48 53.50
CA VAL A 186 11.99 -5.15 54.60
C VAL A 186 12.97 -5.97 55.43
N HIS A 187 13.89 -6.71 54.81
CA HIS A 187 14.90 -7.47 55.52
C HIS A 187 15.87 -6.58 56.31
N ARG A 188 16.33 -5.48 55.71
CA ARG A 188 17.17 -4.47 56.37
C ARG A 188 16.48 -3.87 57.58
N LEU A 189 15.19 -3.53 57.46
CA LEU A 189 14.37 -3.01 58.54
C LEU A 189 14.16 -4.05 59.64
N GLN A 190 13.93 -5.31 59.30
CA GLN A 190 13.85 -6.40 60.28
C GLN A 190 15.14 -6.55 61.08
N ILE A 191 16.32 -6.48 60.42
CA ILE A 191 17.62 -6.51 61.10
C ILE A 191 17.77 -5.31 62.04
N LEU A 192 17.37 -4.11 61.60
CA LEU A 192 17.44 -2.92 62.45
C LEU A 192 16.49 -3.01 63.64
N LEU A 193 15.29 -3.54 63.47
CA LEU A 193 14.34 -3.79 64.55
C LEU A 193 14.89 -4.81 65.55
N ALA A 194 15.47 -5.92 65.08
CA ALA A 194 16.12 -6.89 65.97
C ALA A 194 17.28 -6.25 66.75
N LYS A 195 18.11 -5.43 66.09
CA LYS A 195 19.19 -4.68 66.74
C LYS A 195 18.65 -3.67 67.76
N SER A 196 17.62 -2.90 67.44
CA SER A 196 17.04 -1.93 68.37
C SER A 196 16.38 -2.59 69.56
N GLU A 197 15.73 -3.75 69.37
CA GLU A 197 15.14 -4.53 70.46
C GLU A 197 16.22 -5.10 71.40
N THR A 198 17.35 -5.58 70.85
CA THR A 198 18.50 -5.99 71.67
C THR A 198 19.19 -4.80 72.37
N MET A 199 19.23 -3.62 71.73
CA MET A 199 19.77 -2.41 72.34
C MET A 199 18.88 -1.88 73.46
N LYS A 200 17.55 -1.90 73.33
CA LYS A 200 16.60 -1.50 74.39
C LYS A 200 16.69 -2.39 75.63
N LYS A 201 17.11 -3.65 75.46
CA LYS A 201 17.36 -4.62 76.55
C LYS A 201 18.76 -4.48 77.18
N SER A 202 19.68 -3.76 76.54
CA SER A 202 21.05 -3.49 76.98
C SER A 202 21.14 -2.07 77.55
N ALA A 203 21.81 -1.87 78.70
CA ALA A 203 21.86 -0.58 79.39
C ALA A 203 22.53 0.55 78.55
N GLU A 204 21.71 1.30 77.83
CA GLU A 204 22.01 2.33 76.82
C GLU A 204 23.01 3.42 77.25
N GLY A 205 23.13 3.71 78.56
CA GLY A 205 23.98 4.78 79.07
C GLY A 205 25.49 4.47 79.06
N ARG A 206 25.90 3.20 79.21
CA ARG A 206 27.34 2.86 79.34
C ARG A 206 28.05 2.65 78.00
N ASP A 207 27.36 2.12 77.00
CA ASP A 207 27.97 1.84 75.69
C ASP A 207 28.04 3.08 74.79
N THR A 208 27.08 4.00 74.90
CA THR A 208 27.10 5.29 74.19
C THR A 208 28.31 6.13 74.61
N GLN A 209 28.61 6.18 75.90
CA GLN A 209 29.78 6.91 76.40
C GLN A 209 31.12 6.28 75.98
N LYS A 210 31.21 4.94 75.92
CA LYS A 210 32.40 4.24 75.38
C LYS A 210 32.59 4.52 73.89
N ARG A 211 31.52 4.50 73.10
CA ARG A 211 31.54 4.82 71.66
C ARG A 211 31.95 6.28 71.41
N LEU A 212 31.44 7.22 72.21
CA LEU A 212 31.80 8.64 72.11
C LEU A 212 33.28 8.88 72.43
N LYS A 213 33.83 8.19 73.45
CA LYS A 213 35.28 8.23 73.76
C LYS A 213 36.12 7.65 72.62
N ALA A 214 35.71 6.52 72.04
CA ALA A 214 36.41 5.90 70.91
C ALA A 214 36.37 6.79 69.64
N LEU A 215 35.24 7.44 69.37
CA LEU A 215 35.09 8.38 68.27
C LEU A 215 35.99 9.61 68.47
N ASN A 216 35.97 10.22 69.66
CA ASN A 216 36.87 11.33 69.97
C ASN A 216 38.35 10.93 69.84
N ALA A 217 38.73 9.73 70.28
CA ALA A 217 40.09 9.22 70.08
C ALA A 217 40.43 9.04 68.59
N ALA A 218 39.50 8.55 67.77
CA ALA A 218 39.69 8.40 66.33
C ALA A 218 39.81 9.77 65.63
N VAL A 219 38.97 10.75 65.99
CA VAL A 219 39.04 12.13 65.49
C VAL A 219 40.39 12.75 65.82
N LEU A 220 40.86 12.64 67.07
CA LEU A 220 42.16 13.17 67.47
C LEU A 220 43.31 12.49 66.71
N ARG A 221 43.25 11.18 66.49
CA ARG A 221 44.23 10.45 65.70
C ARG A 221 44.23 10.91 64.24
N LEU A 222 43.06 11.04 63.62
CA LEU A 222 42.95 11.52 62.23
C LEU A 222 43.41 12.98 62.09
N SER A 223 43.07 13.85 63.05
CA SER A 223 43.59 15.23 63.07
C SER A 223 45.11 15.27 63.21
N ARG A 224 45.71 14.36 63.98
CA ARG A 224 47.17 14.22 64.06
C ARG A 224 47.75 13.77 62.71
N ASN A 225 47.19 12.73 62.10
CA ASN A 225 47.62 12.25 60.79
C ASN A 225 47.49 13.31 59.70
N ILE A 226 46.42 14.12 59.71
CA ILE A 226 46.26 15.22 58.76
C ILE A 226 47.37 16.26 58.96
N LYS A 227 47.69 16.62 60.21
CA LYS A 227 48.80 17.55 60.50
C LYS A 227 50.15 16.98 60.08
N GLU A 228 50.38 15.69 60.32
CA GLU A 228 51.60 14.99 59.90
C GLU A 228 51.72 14.96 58.38
N LEU A 229 50.67 14.57 57.65
CA LEU A 229 50.63 14.58 56.19
C LEU A 229 50.78 16.00 55.60
N GLN A 230 50.23 17.01 56.27
CA GLN A 230 50.41 18.41 55.88
C GLN A 230 51.85 18.88 56.10
N HIS A 231 52.49 18.43 57.17
CA HIS A 231 53.89 18.72 57.43
C HIS A 231 54.79 18.01 56.42
N GLU A 232 54.56 16.72 56.16
CA GLU A 232 55.27 15.94 55.15
C GLU A 232 55.09 16.54 53.76
N ASN A 233 53.88 16.93 53.36
CA ASN A 233 53.67 17.64 52.09
C ASN A 233 54.43 18.96 52.02
N ARG A 234 54.55 19.68 53.15
CA ARG A 234 55.30 20.93 53.21
C ARG A 234 56.79 20.67 53.05
N CYS A 235 57.33 19.69 53.77
CA CYS A 235 58.73 19.26 53.65
C CYS A 235 59.04 18.76 52.24
N LEU A 236 58.18 17.93 51.63
CA LEU A 236 58.36 17.45 50.26
C LEU A 236 58.29 18.60 49.24
N LYS A 237 57.44 19.61 49.46
CA LYS A 237 57.41 20.83 48.64
C LYS A 237 58.70 21.64 48.81
N GLU A 238 59.17 21.83 50.04
CA GLU A 238 60.43 22.51 50.33
C GLU A 238 61.64 21.76 49.74
N ASP A 239 61.66 20.42 49.80
CA ASP A 239 62.67 19.57 49.18
C ASP A 239 62.62 19.68 47.65
N LEU A 240 61.41 19.71 47.07
CA LEU A 240 61.22 19.89 45.63
C LEU A 240 61.67 21.28 45.20
N ASP A 241 61.32 22.32 45.94
CA ASP A 241 61.77 23.70 45.73
C ASP A 241 63.30 23.82 45.91
N HIS A 242 63.88 23.11 46.87
CA HIS A 242 65.32 23.01 47.07
C HIS A 242 66.01 22.27 45.92
N ILE A 243 65.45 21.18 45.38
CA ILE A 243 65.97 20.52 44.18
C ILE A 243 65.88 21.45 42.97
N LEU A 244 64.79 22.20 42.81
CA LEU A 244 64.64 23.18 41.74
C LEU A 244 65.62 24.35 41.90
N SER A 245 65.91 24.77 43.14
CA SER A 245 66.78 25.91 43.44
C SER A 245 68.27 25.54 43.53
N CYS A 246 68.60 24.30 43.89
CA CYS A 246 69.96 23.75 43.91
C CYS A 246 70.29 22.92 42.68
N SER A 247 69.37 22.75 41.73
CA SER A 247 69.70 22.27 40.39
C SER A 247 70.56 23.34 39.73
N PRO A 248 71.85 23.07 39.45
CA PRO A 248 72.65 24.00 38.68
C PRO A 248 71.97 24.21 37.34
N ALA A 249 72.03 25.42 36.80
CA ALA A 249 71.86 25.68 35.37
C ALA A 249 72.96 24.93 34.59
N SER A 250 72.91 23.61 34.61
CA SER A 250 73.88 22.65 34.08
C SER A 250 73.48 22.33 32.64
N SER A 251 73.75 23.28 31.75
CA SER A 251 74.63 23.09 30.59
C SER A 251 74.55 21.77 29.79
N LYS A 252 73.36 21.20 29.57
CA LYS A 252 73.15 20.12 28.56
C LYS A 252 71.97 20.34 27.62
N THR A 253 71.54 21.58 27.45
CA THR A 253 70.81 22.00 26.23
C THR A 253 71.82 22.26 25.10
N LYS A 254 72.72 21.30 24.87
CA LYS A 254 73.60 21.30 23.69
C LYS A 254 72.82 20.62 22.58
N SER A 255 72.14 21.44 21.79
CA SER A 255 71.90 21.24 20.37
C SER A 255 71.56 19.80 19.94
N TYR A 256 70.35 19.36 20.24
CA TYR A 256 69.76 18.23 19.50
C TYR A 256 69.40 18.61 18.06
N SER A 257 69.41 19.91 17.73
CA SER A 257 69.13 20.44 16.39
C SER A 257 70.28 20.32 15.39
N GLU A 258 71.53 20.10 15.82
CA GLU A 258 72.71 19.96 14.93
C GLU A 258 73.05 18.52 14.53
N TRP A 259 72.33 17.52 15.04
CA TRP A 259 72.60 16.15 14.66
C TRP A 259 72.01 15.88 13.28
N SER A 260 72.88 15.70 12.27
CA SER A 260 72.43 15.28 10.94
C SER A 260 71.61 13.99 11.06
N ARG A 261 70.60 13.83 10.21
CA ARG A 261 69.72 12.65 10.20
C ARG A 261 70.51 11.33 10.20
N GLN A 262 71.67 11.32 9.54
CA GLN A 262 72.58 10.17 9.50
C GLN A 262 73.28 9.91 10.84
N SER A 263 73.69 10.96 11.57
CA SER A 263 74.28 10.83 12.91
C SER A 263 73.26 10.35 13.93
N LEU A 264 72.02 10.81 13.85
CA LEU A 264 70.90 10.30 14.65
C LEU A 264 70.60 8.84 14.34
N MET A 265 70.51 8.46 13.06
CA MET A 265 70.30 7.06 12.67
C MET A 265 71.43 6.15 13.14
N LYS A 266 72.71 6.55 12.99
CA LYS A 266 73.85 5.77 13.52
C LYS A 266 73.77 5.62 15.04
N ARG A 267 73.35 6.66 15.75
CA ARG A 267 73.23 6.61 17.20
C ARG A 267 72.07 5.73 17.67
N ILE A 268 70.93 5.77 16.96
CA ILE A 268 69.80 4.87 17.19
C ILE A 268 70.25 3.43 16.96
N LEU A 269 70.94 3.15 15.87
CA LEU A 269 71.41 1.80 15.53
C LEU A 269 72.47 1.27 16.53
N GLU A 270 73.34 2.14 17.04
CA GLU A 270 74.28 1.80 18.12
C GLU A 270 73.55 1.50 19.45
N LEU A 271 72.48 2.24 19.75
CA LEU A 271 71.65 2.02 20.93
C LEU A 271 70.84 0.74 20.81
N GLU A 272 70.24 0.46 19.66
CA GLU A 272 69.55 -0.81 19.36
C GLU A 272 70.50 -1.99 19.50
N LYS A 273 71.74 -1.87 19.00
CA LYS A 273 72.78 -2.90 19.18
C LYS A 273 73.17 -3.08 20.65
N LYS A 274 73.27 -2.00 21.43
CA LYS A 274 73.53 -2.07 22.89
C LYS A 274 72.37 -2.72 23.64
N VAL A 275 71.14 -2.41 23.28
CA VAL A 275 69.93 -3.03 23.86
C VAL A 275 69.89 -4.53 23.51
N GLY A 276 70.12 -4.90 22.25
CA GLY A 276 70.21 -6.30 21.84
C GLY A 276 71.34 -7.07 22.55
N ASN A 277 72.49 -6.43 22.78
CA ASN A 277 73.57 -7.04 23.58
C ASN A 277 73.20 -7.20 25.06
N MET A 278 72.50 -6.22 25.65
CA MET A 278 72.02 -6.31 27.03
C MET A 278 70.91 -7.36 27.18
N GLU A 279 70.06 -7.51 26.17
CA GLU A 279 69.01 -8.52 26.12
C GLU A 279 69.60 -9.92 25.94
N ASN A 280 70.58 -10.09 25.03
CA ASN A 280 71.34 -11.33 24.89
C ASN A 280 72.12 -11.69 26.16
N THR A 281 72.67 -10.71 26.88
CA THR A 281 73.33 -10.95 28.18
C THR A 281 72.31 -11.40 29.24
N ARG A 282 71.09 -10.85 29.21
CA ARG A 282 69.99 -11.24 30.10
C ARG A 282 69.46 -12.65 29.78
N VAL A 283 69.47 -13.04 28.50
CA VAL A 283 69.10 -14.39 28.05
C VAL A 283 70.20 -15.41 28.40
N LEU A 284 71.48 -15.07 28.23
CA LEU A 284 72.61 -15.93 28.62
C LEU A 284 72.78 -16.06 30.15
N SER A 285 72.38 -15.03 30.92
CA SER A 285 72.31 -15.09 32.39
C SER A 285 71.17 -16.00 32.88
N ALA A 286 70.06 -16.07 32.14
CA ALA A 286 68.94 -16.95 32.48
C ALA A 286 69.21 -18.43 32.12
N ASP A 287 70.02 -18.70 31.10
CA ASP A 287 70.40 -20.08 30.72
C ASP A 287 71.56 -20.65 31.56
N SER A 288 72.44 -19.82 32.15
CA SER A 288 73.50 -20.30 33.06
C SER A 288 73.02 -20.61 34.49
N GLU A 289 71.88 -20.07 34.92
CA GLU A 289 71.32 -20.33 36.27
C GLU A 289 70.57 -21.68 36.38
N SER A 290 70.39 -22.39 35.27
CA SER A 290 69.74 -23.71 35.26
C SER A 290 70.68 -24.89 35.56
N ALA A 291 71.99 -24.65 35.78
CA ALA A 291 72.99 -25.73 35.92
C ALA A 291 73.92 -25.66 37.16
N GLN A 292 73.68 -24.80 38.15
CA GLN A 292 74.43 -24.83 39.43
C GLN A 292 73.53 -24.65 40.65
N LEU A 293 72.96 -25.77 41.14
CA LEU A 293 72.53 -25.90 42.54
C LEU A 293 73.26 -27.08 43.17
N LEU A 294 74.50 -26.84 43.59
CA LEU A 294 75.18 -27.58 44.66
C LEU A 294 76.23 -26.64 45.27
N GLY A 295 75.93 -26.10 46.45
CA GLY A 295 76.77 -25.11 47.12
C GLY A 295 76.26 -24.80 48.53
N VAL A 296 76.46 -25.77 49.42
CA VAL A 296 76.25 -25.69 50.87
C VAL A 296 76.90 -24.43 51.46
N SER A 297 76.18 -23.72 52.32
CA SER A 297 76.80 -22.92 53.39
C SER A 297 75.91 -22.92 54.63
N SER A 298 76.40 -23.63 55.65
CA SER A 298 75.89 -23.69 57.03
C SER A 298 76.34 -22.42 57.80
N SER A 299 75.53 -21.81 58.68
CA SER A 299 75.43 -22.10 60.13
C SER A 299 74.82 -20.85 60.84
N PRO A 300 74.60 -20.82 62.18
CA PRO A 300 73.68 -21.66 62.97
C PRO A 300 72.79 -20.80 63.92
N SER A 301 71.58 -21.23 64.30
CA SER A 301 70.99 -20.82 65.60
C SER A 301 69.72 -21.63 65.97
N THR A 302 69.88 -22.51 66.96
CA THR A 302 68.92 -23.03 67.96
C THR A 302 67.46 -23.41 67.59
N GLY A 303 67.15 -24.71 67.75
CA GLY A 303 65.83 -25.21 68.21
C GLY A 303 65.15 -26.30 67.36
N PRO A 304 65.38 -27.62 67.61
CA PRO A 304 64.81 -28.69 66.80
C PRO A 304 63.47 -29.18 67.38
N SER A 305 62.41 -28.38 67.25
CA SER A 305 61.03 -28.88 67.50
C SER A 305 59.93 -28.15 66.73
N HIS A 306 60.16 -26.92 66.25
CA HIS A 306 59.15 -26.14 65.50
C HIS A 306 59.41 -26.02 63.99
N ALA A 307 60.62 -26.31 63.51
CA ALA A 307 60.99 -26.10 62.11
C ALA A 307 60.30 -27.07 61.13
N ALA A 308 60.09 -28.33 61.52
CA ALA A 308 59.46 -29.32 60.64
C ALA A 308 57.96 -29.05 60.40
N SER A 309 57.24 -28.52 61.39
CA SER A 309 55.80 -28.21 61.26
C SER A 309 55.58 -26.92 60.47
N GLN A 310 56.42 -25.89 60.66
CA GLN A 310 56.34 -24.64 59.89
C GLN A 310 56.76 -24.81 58.43
N GLN A 311 57.65 -25.76 58.13
CA GLN A 311 58.11 -26.01 56.76
C GLN A 311 57.04 -26.70 55.91
N VAL A 312 56.23 -27.58 56.51
CA VAL A 312 55.07 -28.21 55.87
C VAL A 312 53.96 -27.18 55.61
N ASP A 313 53.60 -26.37 56.62
CA ASP A 313 52.61 -25.30 56.47
C ASP A 313 53.00 -24.27 55.38
N HIS A 314 54.29 -23.93 55.26
CA HIS A 314 54.77 -23.04 54.21
C HIS A 314 54.66 -23.64 52.81
N LEU A 315 54.88 -24.95 52.66
CA LEU A 315 54.78 -25.66 51.40
C LEU A 315 53.33 -25.74 50.92
N GLU A 316 52.41 -26.10 51.82
CA GLU A 316 50.96 -26.08 51.60
C GLU A 316 50.49 -24.68 51.15
N GLU A 317 50.92 -23.63 51.85
CA GLU A 317 50.59 -22.24 51.53
C GLU A 317 51.14 -21.83 50.16
N CYS A 318 52.35 -22.25 49.80
CA CYS A 318 52.92 -22.02 48.47
C CYS A 318 52.12 -22.73 47.37
N HIS A 319 51.62 -23.95 47.62
CA HIS A 319 50.73 -24.66 46.69
C HIS A 319 49.38 -23.94 46.55
N ARG A 320 48.80 -23.47 47.66
CA ARG A 320 47.54 -22.69 47.68
C ARG A 320 47.68 -21.38 46.90
N LEU A 321 48.75 -20.62 47.14
CA LEU A 321 49.04 -19.36 46.44
C LEU A 321 49.28 -19.60 44.94
N ARG A 322 49.99 -20.66 44.55
CA ARG A 322 50.11 -21.06 43.13
C ARG A 322 48.75 -21.34 42.50
N GLY A 323 47.86 -22.05 43.20
CA GLY A 323 46.50 -22.30 42.75
C GLY A 323 45.71 -21.02 42.53
N LEU A 324 45.79 -20.07 43.47
CA LEU A 324 45.14 -18.78 43.37
C LEU A 324 45.69 -17.94 42.20
N VAL A 325 47.01 -17.90 42.02
CA VAL A 325 47.63 -17.21 40.88
C VAL A 325 47.21 -17.82 39.55
N LYS A 326 47.07 -19.15 39.45
CA LYS A 326 46.53 -19.79 38.24
C LYS A 326 45.09 -19.38 37.97
N LYS A 327 44.22 -19.35 38.99
CA LYS A 327 42.83 -18.87 38.87
C LYS A 327 42.76 -17.40 38.45
N LEU A 328 43.52 -16.53 39.10
CA LEU A 328 43.57 -15.11 38.75
C LEU A 328 44.07 -14.88 37.31
N LYS A 329 45.02 -15.71 36.84
CA LYS A 329 45.46 -15.66 35.44
C LYS A 329 44.35 -16.09 34.47
N SER A 330 43.60 -17.16 34.77
CA SER A 330 42.47 -17.58 33.94
C SER A 330 41.35 -16.54 33.93
N ASP A 331 41.04 -15.97 35.09
CA ASP A 331 39.99 -14.95 35.22
C ASP A 331 40.37 -13.68 34.45
N ARG A 332 41.64 -13.25 34.55
CA ARG A 332 42.16 -12.14 33.76
C ARG A 332 42.04 -12.38 32.25
N SER A 333 42.38 -13.58 31.78
CA SER A 333 42.21 -13.91 30.36
C SER A 333 40.74 -13.94 29.92
N ALA A 334 39.84 -14.49 30.75
CA ALA A 334 38.42 -14.55 30.46
C ALA A 334 37.81 -13.14 30.38
N LEU A 335 38.16 -12.26 31.33
CA LEU A 335 37.73 -10.86 31.33
C LEU A 335 38.28 -10.09 30.12
N GLN A 336 39.53 -10.36 29.71
CA GLN A 336 40.11 -9.73 28.54
C GLN A 336 39.39 -10.17 27.25
N SER A 337 39.06 -11.46 27.12
CA SER A 337 38.25 -11.95 26.00
C SER A 337 36.85 -11.34 26.00
N LEU A 338 36.19 -11.27 27.16
CA LEU A 338 34.87 -10.67 27.28
C LEU A 338 34.89 -9.18 26.92
N LEU A 339 35.91 -8.43 27.34
CA LEU A 339 36.10 -7.04 26.98
C LEU A 339 36.19 -6.87 25.46
N LEU A 340 37.03 -7.67 24.79
CA LEU A 340 37.17 -7.62 23.33
C LEU A 340 35.85 -7.95 22.61
N THR A 341 35.09 -8.93 23.10
CA THR A 341 33.76 -9.23 22.56
C THR A 341 32.81 -8.03 22.73
N LYS A 342 32.80 -7.39 23.90
CA LYS A 342 31.96 -6.21 24.14
C LYS A 342 32.40 -5.00 23.32
N GLU A 343 33.69 -4.80 23.10
CA GLU A 343 34.19 -3.77 22.19
C GLU A 343 33.73 -3.99 20.74
N LEU A 344 33.68 -5.25 20.29
CA LEU A 344 33.16 -5.60 18.97
C LEU A 344 31.64 -5.35 18.89
N ASP A 345 30.88 -5.79 19.90
CA ASP A 345 29.43 -5.55 20.00
C ASP A 345 29.13 -4.05 19.93
N ILE A 346 29.87 -3.23 20.68
CA ILE A 346 29.71 -1.76 20.68
C ILE A 346 29.98 -1.19 19.28
N LYS A 347 31.04 -1.63 18.59
CA LYS A 347 31.32 -1.16 17.21
C LYS A 347 30.19 -1.53 16.24
N GLN A 348 29.66 -2.73 16.33
CA GLN A 348 28.52 -3.16 15.51
C GLN A 348 27.26 -2.36 15.82
N LEU A 349 26.97 -2.10 17.09
CA LEU A 349 25.82 -1.29 17.51
C LEU A 349 25.95 0.17 17.04
N LEU A 350 27.16 0.74 17.10
CA LEU A 350 27.40 2.10 16.59
C LEU A 350 27.20 2.17 15.06
N GLN A 351 27.62 1.15 14.32
CA GLN A 351 27.36 1.06 12.88
C GLN A 351 25.85 0.94 12.58
N ALA A 352 25.16 0.02 13.26
CA ALA A 352 23.72 -0.17 13.09
C ALA A 352 22.92 1.09 13.45
N LYS A 353 23.36 1.82 14.49
CA LYS A 353 22.78 3.12 14.86
C LYS A 353 22.94 4.15 13.73
N ALA A 354 24.13 4.27 13.14
CA ALA A 354 24.37 5.21 12.04
C ALA A 354 23.54 4.87 10.80
N GLU A 355 23.39 3.59 10.47
CA GLU A 355 22.55 3.12 9.36
C GLU A 355 21.05 3.43 9.61
N ALA A 356 20.57 3.21 10.83
CA ALA A 356 19.20 3.53 11.21
C ALA A 356 18.92 5.05 11.19
N GLU A 357 19.86 5.88 11.62
CA GLU A 357 19.76 7.35 11.53
C GLU A 357 19.67 7.84 10.08
N LEU A 358 20.44 7.23 9.16
CA LEU A 358 20.40 7.57 7.74
C LEU A 358 19.06 7.19 7.09
N GLU A 359 18.53 6.00 7.36
CA GLU A 359 17.21 5.61 6.84
C GLU A 359 16.08 6.45 7.45
N LEU A 360 16.19 6.86 8.72
CA LEU A 360 15.22 7.76 9.34
C LEU A 360 15.21 9.13 8.65
N GLN A 361 16.38 9.70 8.35
CA GLN A 361 16.49 10.96 7.62
C GLN A 361 15.89 10.85 6.20
N LYS A 362 16.14 9.73 5.52
CA LYS A 362 15.55 9.45 4.20
C LYS A 362 14.02 9.34 4.26
N CYS A 363 13.48 8.64 5.26
CA CYS A 363 12.03 8.59 5.48
C CYS A 363 11.43 9.96 5.77
N GLN A 364 12.11 10.81 6.53
CA GLN A 364 11.68 12.19 6.76
C GLN A 364 11.62 13.00 5.47
N ASN A 365 12.67 12.96 4.65
CA ASN A 365 12.72 13.66 3.36
C ASN A 365 11.60 13.20 2.42
N ASN A 366 11.38 11.89 2.32
CA ASN A 366 10.30 11.33 1.49
C ASN A 366 8.91 11.75 1.99
N LYS A 367 8.73 11.86 3.31
CA LYS A 367 7.48 12.35 3.90
C LYS A 367 7.25 13.82 3.56
N GLU A 368 8.29 14.66 3.67
CA GLU A 368 8.20 16.07 3.28
C GLU A 368 7.88 16.23 1.79
N GLU A 369 8.51 15.45 0.92
CA GLU A 369 8.23 15.45 -0.51
C GLU A 369 6.79 15.03 -0.80
N SER A 370 6.32 13.93 -0.19
CA SER A 370 4.93 13.49 -0.31
C SER A 370 3.93 14.54 0.19
N THR A 371 4.25 15.28 1.26
CA THR A 371 3.36 16.35 1.75
C THR A 371 3.31 17.55 0.81
N LYS A 372 4.43 17.88 0.15
CA LYS A 372 4.46 18.95 -0.87
C LYS A 372 3.67 18.54 -2.10
N GLU A 373 3.84 17.31 -2.57
CA GLU A 373 3.05 16.76 -3.68
C GLU A 373 1.55 16.77 -3.35
N GLU A 374 1.17 16.32 -2.16
CA GLU A 374 -0.22 16.34 -1.70
C GLU A 374 -0.81 17.76 -1.65
N GLN A 375 -0.03 18.74 -1.16
CA GLN A 375 -0.44 20.15 -1.19
C GLN A 375 -0.66 20.65 -2.62
N THR A 376 0.25 20.36 -3.54
CA THR A 376 0.11 20.80 -4.95
C THR A 376 -1.11 20.19 -5.63
N LEU A 377 -1.38 18.90 -5.38
CA LEU A 377 -2.57 18.23 -5.91
C LEU A 377 -3.86 18.79 -5.28
N SER A 378 -3.83 19.12 -3.99
CA SER A 378 -4.95 19.75 -3.29
C SER A 378 -5.29 21.12 -3.89
N GLU A 379 -4.27 21.95 -4.16
CA GLU A 379 -4.41 23.25 -4.82
C GLU A 379 -4.97 23.11 -6.25
N GLU A 380 -4.50 22.12 -7.01
CA GLU A 380 -5.00 21.83 -8.35
C GLU A 380 -6.47 21.41 -8.33
N ILE A 381 -6.86 20.50 -7.43
CA ILE A 381 -8.25 20.08 -7.25
C ILE A 381 -9.13 21.26 -6.88
N GLN A 382 -8.68 22.14 -5.99
CA GLN A 382 -9.43 23.34 -5.60
C GLN A 382 -9.63 24.29 -6.79
N SER A 383 -8.58 24.51 -7.60
CA SER A 383 -8.64 25.31 -8.82
C SER A 383 -9.60 24.73 -9.86
N LEU A 384 -9.54 23.42 -10.10
CA LEU A 384 -10.44 22.72 -11.01
C LEU A 384 -11.89 22.77 -10.51
N THR A 385 -12.11 22.57 -9.21
CA THR A 385 -13.44 22.66 -8.58
C THR A 385 -14.03 24.05 -8.78
N GLN A 386 -13.23 25.11 -8.61
CA GLN A 386 -13.68 26.49 -8.85
C GLN A 386 -14.02 26.73 -10.33
N LYS A 387 -13.23 26.18 -11.27
CA LYS A 387 -13.53 26.29 -12.72
C LYS A 387 -14.83 25.56 -13.08
N VAL A 388 -15.05 24.36 -12.56
CA VAL A 388 -16.28 23.59 -12.80
C VAL A 388 -17.51 24.36 -12.27
N GLY A 389 -17.44 24.93 -11.07
CA GLY A 389 -18.54 25.75 -10.52
C GLY A 389 -18.83 27.01 -11.35
N LYS A 390 -17.80 27.67 -11.88
CA LYS A 390 -17.96 28.82 -12.80
C LYS A 390 -18.59 28.41 -14.14
N SER A 391 -18.22 27.26 -14.69
CA SER A 391 -18.83 26.77 -15.93
C SER A 391 -20.27 26.30 -15.72
N GLN A 392 -20.57 25.69 -14.57
CA GLN A 392 -21.92 25.25 -14.23
C GLN A 392 -22.88 26.43 -14.04
N SER A 393 -22.47 27.47 -13.32
CA SER A 393 -23.28 28.70 -13.17
C SER A 393 -23.57 29.38 -14.50
N LYS A 394 -22.59 29.47 -15.41
CA LYS A 394 -22.81 30.00 -16.77
C LYS A 394 -23.83 29.17 -17.54
N LEU A 395 -23.77 27.85 -17.43
CA LEU A 395 -24.71 26.95 -18.10
C LEU A 395 -26.14 27.09 -17.54
N GLU A 396 -26.29 27.22 -16.22
CA GLU A 396 -27.59 27.48 -15.58
C GLU A 396 -28.16 28.86 -15.96
N GLU A 397 -27.31 29.88 -16.13
CA GLU A 397 -27.71 31.22 -16.56
C GLU A 397 -28.17 31.22 -18.03
N GLU A 398 -27.44 30.54 -18.92
CA GLU A 398 -27.86 30.33 -20.32
C GLU A 398 -29.18 29.56 -20.43
N GLU A 399 -29.39 28.55 -19.58
CA GLU A 399 -30.64 27.79 -19.55
C GLU A 399 -31.83 28.67 -19.11
N ARG A 400 -31.63 29.53 -18.10
CA ARG A 400 -32.66 30.50 -17.67
C ARG A 400 -32.98 31.52 -18.75
N GLN A 401 -31.96 32.11 -19.38
CA GLN A 401 -32.15 33.07 -20.47
C GLN A 401 -32.95 32.46 -21.63
N MET A 402 -32.68 31.19 -21.96
CA MET A 402 -33.43 30.46 -22.99
C MET A 402 -34.89 30.21 -22.61
N THR A 403 -35.19 29.93 -21.34
CA THR A 403 -36.58 29.76 -20.89
C THR A 403 -37.37 31.08 -20.91
N GLU A 404 -36.71 32.19 -20.61
CA GLU A 404 -37.32 33.52 -20.60
C GLU A 404 -37.58 34.04 -22.03
N ASP A 405 -36.63 33.85 -22.96
CA ASP A 405 -36.80 34.18 -24.39
C ASP A 405 -37.91 33.36 -25.07
N VAL A 406 -38.07 32.08 -24.69
CA VAL A 406 -39.18 31.24 -25.19
C VAL A 406 -40.53 31.75 -24.67
N LEU A 407 -40.59 32.20 -23.42
CA LEU A 407 -41.81 32.75 -22.83
C LEU A 407 -42.18 34.11 -23.47
N GLU A 408 -41.20 34.94 -23.79
CA GLU A 408 -41.40 36.23 -24.47
C GLU A 408 -41.89 36.07 -25.93
N GLU A 409 -41.37 35.10 -26.68
CA GLU A 409 -41.80 34.80 -28.05
C GLU A 409 -43.22 34.22 -28.11
N VAL A 410 -43.64 33.45 -27.10
CA VAL A 410 -45.02 32.95 -26.98
C VAL A 410 -46.00 34.10 -26.70
N ASN A 411 -45.57 35.12 -25.93
CA ASN A 411 -46.40 36.29 -25.59
C ASN A 411 -46.56 37.30 -26.74
N LYS A 412 -45.70 37.26 -27.77
CA LYS A 412 -45.79 38.14 -28.96
C LYS A 412 -46.75 37.63 -30.05
N CYS A 413 -47.29 36.42 -29.92
CA CYS A 413 -48.32 35.90 -30.85
C CYS A 413 -49.70 36.48 -30.51
N SER A 414 -50.16 37.47 -31.29
CA SER A 414 -51.48 38.09 -31.19
C SER A 414 -52.59 37.14 -31.72
N PRO A 415 -53.81 37.12 -31.13
CA PRO A 415 -54.79 36.04 -31.30
C PRO A 415 -55.72 36.23 -32.51
N VAL A 416 -55.19 36.64 -33.65
CA VAL A 416 -56.00 36.86 -34.86
C VAL A 416 -55.29 36.24 -36.06
N CYS A 417 -55.55 34.97 -36.36
CA CYS A 417 -55.38 34.43 -37.72
C CYS A 417 -56.07 33.08 -37.90
N THR A 418 -56.44 32.77 -39.13
CA THR A 418 -57.27 31.62 -39.48
C THR A 418 -56.55 30.29 -39.28
N VAL A 419 -57.32 29.20 -39.12
CA VAL A 419 -56.85 27.85 -38.74
C VAL A 419 -55.69 27.29 -39.60
N LYS A 420 -55.52 27.79 -40.84
CA LYS A 420 -54.41 27.40 -41.73
C LYS A 420 -53.10 28.15 -41.42
N ASP A 421 -53.19 29.44 -41.06
CA ASP A 421 -52.03 30.28 -40.73
C ASP A 421 -51.45 29.92 -39.36
N GLU A 422 -52.28 29.46 -38.42
CA GLU A 422 -51.81 28.97 -37.12
C GLU A 422 -50.91 27.74 -37.25
N GLU A 423 -51.24 26.81 -38.15
CA GLU A 423 -50.49 25.57 -38.29
C GLU A 423 -49.13 25.81 -38.96
N ASP A 424 -49.08 26.72 -39.93
CA ASP A 424 -47.83 27.14 -40.56
C ASP A 424 -46.98 28.00 -39.61
N CYS A 425 -47.60 28.85 -38.78
CA CYS A 425 -46.89 29.59 -37.73
C CYS A 425 -46.31 28.64 -36.67
N LYS A 426 -47.04 27.63 -36.24
CA LYS A 426 -46.55 26.58 -35.31
C LYS A 426 -45.41 25.76 -35.93
N LYS A 427 -45.49 25.43 -37.23
CA LYS A 427 -44.41 24.74 -37.96
C LYS A 427 -43.16 25.60 -38.10
N GLU A 428 -43.31 26.88 -38.41
CA GLU A 428 -42.21 27.86 -38.48
C GLU A 428 -41.54 28.02 -37.10
N GLN A 429 -42.33 28.11 -36.03
CA GLN A 429 -41.81 28.23 -34.66
C GLN A 429 -41.08 26.95 -34.21
N ALA A 430 -41.64 25.77 -34.50
CA ALA A 430 -40.99 24.49 -34.25
C ALA A 430 -39.68 24.35 -35.04
N ALA A 431 -39.67 24.76 -36.31
CA ALA A 431 -38.47 24.74 -37.15
C ALA A 431 -37.38 25.68 -36.59
N ARG A 432 -37.74 26.87 -36.12
CA ARG A 432 -36.81 27.81 -35.48
C ARG A 432 -36.24 27.28 -34.17
N CYS A 433 -37.07 26.62 -33.34
CA CYS A 433 -36.60 25.92 -32.15
C CYS A 433 -35.60 24.82 -32.53
N ILE A 434 -35.94 23.93 -33.47
CA ILE A 434 -35.06 22.84 -33.90
C ILE A 434 -33.74 23.39 -34.47
N GLN A 435 -33.78 24.43 -35.28
CA GLN A 435 -32.58 25.05 -35.85
C GLN A 435 -31.69 25.71 -34.80
N ARG A 436 -32.26 26.29 -33.72
CA ARG A 436 -31.49 26.81 -32.59
C ARG A 436 -30.83 25.68 -31.80
N TRP A 437 -31.58 24.64 -31.46
CA TRP A 437 -31.05 23.45 -30.78
C TRP A 437 -29.94 22.76 -31.58
N TRP A 438 -30.08 22.70 -32.90
CA TRP A 438 -29.06 22.15 -33.78
C TRP A 438 -27.77 22.99 -33.79
N ARG A 439 -27.89 24.34 -33.82
CA ARG A 439 -26.74 25.24 -33.72
C ARG A 439 -26.03 25.15 -32.37
N LEU A 440 -26.79 25.08 -31.27
CA LEU A 440 -26.24 24.87 -29.93
C LEU A 440 -25.52 23.53 -29.79
N TYR A 441 -26.12 22.45 -30.32
CA TYR A 441 -25.47 21.14 -30.35
C TYR A 441 -24.18 21.17 -31.17
N GLN A 442 -24.15 21.86 -32.31
CA GLN A 442 -22.95 22.07 -33.11
C GLN A 442 -21.86 22.82 -32.33
N SER A 443 -22.17 23.95 -31.72
CA SER A 443 -21.21 24.72 -30.91
C SER A 443 -20.69 23.94 -29.71
N LYS A 444 -21.56 23.21 -29.00
CA LYS A 444 -21.15 22.35 -27.88
C LYS A 444 -20.27 21.19 -28.33
N ARG A 445 -20.55 20.62 -29.50
CA ARG A 445 -19.71 19.57 -30.10
C ARG A 445 -18.32 20.11 -30.50
N GLU A 446 -18.25 21.34 -31.02
CA GLU A 446 -16.98 22.02 -31.33
C GLU A 446 -16.19 22.37 -30.06
N GLU A 447 -16.87 22.80 -28.99
CA GLU A 447 -16.24 23.11 -27.71
C GLU A 447 -15.67 21.86 -27.02
N ILE A 448 -16.40 20.74 -27.07
CA ILE A 448 -15.91 19.43 -26.58
C ILE A 448 -14.68 18.99 -27.40
N ALA A 449 -14.71 19.16 -28.73
CA ALA A 449 -13.57 18.84 -29.58
C ALA A 449 -12.33 19.71 -29.27
N LEU A 450 -12.52 21.00 -28.97
CA LEU A 450 -11.45 21.91 -28.55
C LEU A 450 -10.89 21.56 -27.15
N GLY A 451 -11.75 21.08 -26.25
CA GLY A 451 -11.36 20.56 -24.93
C GLY A 451 -10.53 19.29 -25.02
N GLU A 452 -10.89 18.36 -25.90
CA GLU A 452 -10.10 17.15 -26.17
C GLU A 452 -8.74 17.48 -26.78
N VAL A 453 -8.67 18.38 -27.77
CA VAL A 453 -7.39 18.80 -28.38
C VAL A 453 -6.47 19.51 -27.37
N SER A 454 -7.04 20.22 -26.39
CA SER A 454 -6.28 20.89 -25.34
C SER A 454 -5.74 19.92 -24.29
N MET A 455 -6.41 18.79 -24.03
CA MET A 455 -5.90 17.69 -23.18
C MET A 455 -4.74 16.91 -23.81
N PHE A 456 -4.62 16.91 -25.14
CA PHE A 456 -3.52 16.23 -25.85
C PHE A 456 -2.28 17.11 -26.09
N ARG A 457 -2.30 18.39 -25.72
CA ARG A 457 -1.15 19.29 -25.84
C ARG A 457 -0.39 19.39 -24.53
N ILE A 458 0.33 18.32 -24.19
CA ILE A 458 1.33 18.33 -23.12
C ILE A 458 2.42 19.36 -23.51
N PRO A 459 2.77 20.34 -22.67
CA PRO A 459 3.91 21.21 -22.95
C PRO A 459 5.18 20.39 -22.84
N ASN A 460 5.89 20.22 -23.96
CA ASN A 460 7.28 19.76 -23.97
C ASN A 460 8.10 20.72 -23.10
N LYS A 461 8.40 20.31 -21.87
CA LYS A 461 9.46 20.92 -21.07
C LYS A 461 10.78 20.40 -21.61
N THR A 462 11.47 21.29 -22.31
CA THR A 462 12.86 21.20 -22.75
C THR A 462 13.76 20.94 -21.53
N VAL A 463 14.64 19.94 -21.64
CA VAL A 463 15.85 19.79 -20.85
C VAL A 463 17.02 20.25 -21.70
#